data_AF-A0A3C1V9J8-F1
#
_entry.id   AF-A0A3C1V9J8-F1
#
_cell.length_a   1.000
_cell.length_b   1.000
_cell.length_c   1.000
_cell.angle_alpha   90.00
_cell.angle_beta   90.00
_cell.angle_gamma   90.00
#
_symmetry.space_group_name_H-M   'P 1'
#
loop_
_entity.id
_entity.type
_entity.pdbx_description
1 polymer ?
#
loop_
_entity_poly.entity_id
_entity_poly.type
_entity_poly.pdbx_seq_one_letter_code
_entity_poly.pdbx_strand_id
1 'polypeptide(L)'
;MLYGPAIEFYFEWLISEITEKANHHAAERLYHLALLSVKSLGEVCGKRPEFFRPIARHQLIWPCFTAWGKDSERMNKALMKFLNLGEAAPLNTARDGRKSFSLVESTETYIAYQIWQMIEYFRREEQNISDFEPSCSLILPDLPGIRDVHKTGLSDAQIEKLKTLSPLSRQNFLEWWKLGESAFVHHYGKDFENHKDFSGYWNGDAYKENVPGKPGQKRLVQNARALIRRDIKKQIKQAFRSIAPKSPPVC
;
A
#
# COMPACT_ATOMS: atom_id res chain seq x y z
N MET A 1 -20.55 22.89 -14.38
CA MET A 1 -19.89 22.13 -13.30
C MET A 1 -18.47 22.70 -13.19
N LEU A 2 -18.25 23.69 -12.31
CA LEU A 2 -17.06 24.57 -12.25
C LEU A 2 -16.23 24.37 -10.97
N TYR A 3 -16.55 23.36 -10.15
CA TYR A 3 -16.07 23.28 -8.76
C TYR A 3 -14.77 22.48 -8.56
N GLY A 4 -14.36 21.62 -9.49
CA GLY A 4 -13.16 20.79 -9.35
C GLY A 4 -11.86 21.60 -9.23
N PRO A 5 -11.54 22.47 -10.20
CA PRO A 5 -10.27 23.22 -10.21
C PRO A 5 -10.10 24.19 -9.03
N ALA A 6 -11.21 24.76 -8.54
CA ALA A 6 -11.17 25.69 -7.41
C ALA A 6 -10.91 24.98 -6.07
N ILE A 7 -11.41 23.75 -5.91
CA ILE A 7 -11.18 22.93 -4.71
C ILE A 7 -9.73 22.44 -4.68
N GLU A 8 -9.20 21.97 -5.81
CA GLU A 8 -7.80 21.53 -5.93
C GLU A 8 -6.82 22.65 -5.58
N PHE A 9 -7.00 23.84 -6.19
CA PHE A 9 -6.18 25.01 -5.88
C PHE A 9 -6.23 25.39 -4.39
N TYR A 10 -7.41 25.29 -3.77
CA TYR A 10 -7.55 25.60 -2.36
C TYR A 10 -6.82 24.60 -1.45
N PHE A 11 -6.84 23.31 -1.78
CA PHE A 11 -6.04 22.30 -1.07
C PHE A 11 -4.54 22.51 -1.27
N GLU A 12 -4.09 22.84 -2.48
CA GLU A 12 -2.68 23.14 -2.75
C GLU A 12 -2.20 24.37 -1.96
N TRP A 13 -3.03 25.41 -1.90
CA TRP A 13 -2.75 26.60 -1.09
C TRP A 13 -2.64 26.25 0.40
N LEU A 14 -3.59 25.47 0.95
CA LEU A 14 -3.54 25.02 2.34
C LEU A 14 -2.27 24.24 2.64
N ILE A 15 -1.86 23.33 1.74
CA ILE A 15 -0.62 22.55 1.90
C ILE A 15 0.59 23.48 1.95
N SER A 16 0.74 24.38 0.98
CA SER A 16 1.86 25.33 0.92
C SER A 16 1.94 26.22 2.18
N GLU A 17 0.81 26.77 2.65
CA GLU A 17 0.77 27.56 3.89
C GLU A 17 1.25 26.77 5.11
N ILE A 18 0.90 25.49 5.21
CA ILE A 18 1.32 24.62 6.31
C ILE A 18 2.82 24.30 6.18
N THR A 19 3.27 23.84 5.02
CA THR A 19 4.62 23.29 4.84
C THR A 19 5.69 24.37 4.73
N GLU A 20 5.38 25.51 4.09
CA GLU A 20 6.35 26.57 3.84
C GLU A 20 6.32 27.67 4.90
N LYS A 21 5.15 27.90 5.51
CA LYS A 21 4.95 29.04 6.43
C LYS A 21 4.59 28.63 7.86
N ALA A 22 4.49 27.33 8.15
CA ALA A 22 4.06 26.81 9.45
C ALA A 22 2.74 27.42 9.95
N ASN A 23 1.81 27.70 9.02
CA ASN A 23 0.55 28.38 9.32
C ASN A 23 -0.43 27.43 10.03
N HIS A 24 -0.59 27.63 11.34
CA HIS A 24 -1.45 26.79 12.18
C HIS A 24 -2.93 26.94 11.85
N HIS A 25 -3.38 28.11 11.39
CA HIS A 25 -4.78 28.32 10.98
C HIS A 25 -5.10 27.57 9.69
N ALA A 26 -4.14 27.48 8.76
CA ALA A 26 -4.30 26.64 7.57
C ALA A 26 -4.42 25.15 7.96
N ALA A 27 -3.61 24.68 8.91
CA ALA A 27 -3.69 23.31 9.43
C ALA A 27 -5.05 23.02 10.09
N GLU A 28 -5.55 23.92 10.95
CA GLU A 28 -6.85 23.80 11.60
C GLU A 28 -8.00 23.77 10.59
N ARG A 29 -7.95 24.62 9.56
CA ARG A 29 -8.94 24.61 8.46
C ARG A 29 -8.92 23.29 7.71
N LEU A 30 -7.75 22.79 7.33
CA LEU A 30 -7.61 21.51 6.65
C LEU A 30 -8.18 20.36 7.50
N TYR A 31 -7.89 20.36 8.80
CA TYR A 31 -8.45 19.40 9.76
C TYR A 31 -9.98 19.44 9.79
N HIS A 32 -10.59 20.62 9.92
CA HIS A 32 -12.05 20.74 9.96
C HIS A 32 -12.73 20.32 8.66
N LEU A 33 -12.14 20.64 7.51
CA LEU A 33 -12.64 20.22 6.20
C LEU A 33 -12.63 18.70 6.07
N ALA A 34 -11.52 18.06 6.45
CA ALA A 34 -11.42 16.59 6.46
C ALA A 34 -12.46 15.97 7.40
N LEU A 35 -12.58 16.49 8.64
CA LEU A 35 -13.52 15.99 9.63
C LEU A 35 -14.98 16.07 9.15
N LEU A 36 -15.39 17.23 8.63
CA LEU A 36 -16.75 17.44 8.13
C LEU A 36 -17.04 16.58 6.90
N SER A 37 -16.08 16.43 5.99
CA SER A 37 -16.23 15.61 4.78
C SER A 37 -16.41 14.15 5.14
N VAL A 38 -15.57 13.62 6.04
CA VAL A 38 -15.66 12.24 6.53
C VAL A 38 -16.97 12.00 7.27
N LYS A 39 -17.37 12.91 8.17
CA LYS A 39 -18.64 12.80 8.90
C LYS A 39 -19.84 12.78 7.96
N SER A 40 -19.88 13.70 6.99
CA SER A 40 -20.97 13.79 6.02
C SER A 40 -21.03 12.56 5.12
N LEU A 41 -19.87 12.06 4.67
CA LEU A 41 -19.79 10.80 3.92
C LEU A 41 -20.38 9.64 4.75
N GLY A 42 -19.96 9.48 6.01
CA GLY A 42 -20.47 8.43 6.89
C GLY A 42 -21.98 8.49 7.10
N GLU A 43 -22.53 9.69 7.30
CA GLU A 43 -23.98 9.89 7.46
C GLU A 43 -24.76 9.50 6.19
N VAL A 44 -24.32 9.98 5.02
CA VAL A 44 -25.01 9.68 3.75
C VAL A 44 -24.84 8.20 3.38
N CYS A 45 -23.68 7.59 3.65
CA CYS A 45 -23.47 6.15 3.50
C CYS A 45 -24.44 5.33 4.36
N GLY A 46 -24.68 5.73 5.61
CA GLY A 46 -25.62 5.06 6.50
C GLY A 46 -27.07 5.16 6.00
N LYS A 47 -27.45 6.32 5.44
CA LYS A 47 -28.81 6.57 4.94
C LYS A 47 -29.08 5.97 3.56
N ARG A 48 -28.10 5.99 2.65
CA ARG A 48 -28.25 5.62 1.23
C ARG A 48 -27.09 4.73 0.75
N PRO A 49 -26.88 3.55 1.37
CA PRO A 49 -25.73 2.67 1.08
C PRO A 49 -25.67 2.18 -0.37
N GLU A 50 -26.79 2.12 -1.07
CA GLU A 50 -26.90 1.64 -2.44
C GLU A 50 -26.08 2.47 -3.43
N PHE A 51 -25.84 3.77 -3.15
CA PHE A 51 -24.97 4.61 -3.99
C PHE A 51 -23.48 4.36 -3.73
N PHE A 52 -23.12 3.87 -2.55
CA PHE A 52 -21.72 3.72 -2.14
C PHE A 52 -21.21 2.29 -2.28
N ARG A 53 -22.06 1.26 -2.16
CA ARG A 53 -21.68 -0.14 -2.38
C ARG A 53 -20.95 -0.38 -3.71
N PRO A 54 -21.40 0.18 -4.86
CA PRO A 54 -20.68 0.02 -6.13
C PRO A 54 -19.26 0.58 -6.10
N ILE A 55 -19.00 1.62 -5.29
CA ILE A 55 -17.69 2.22 -5.11
C ILE A 55 -16.89 1.38 -4.11
N ALA A 56 -17.43 1.23 -2.89
CA ALA A 56 -16.80 0.59 -1.75
C ALA A 56 -16.38 -0.86 -2.03
N ARG A 57 -17.16 -1.62 -2.80
CA ARG A 57 -16.82 -3.02 -3.08
C ARG A 57 -15.46 -3.20 -3.74
N HIS A 58 -14.92 -2.16 -4.34
CA HIS A 58 -13.61 -2.16 -4.99
C HIS A 58 -12.51 -1.43 -4.22
N GLN A 59 -12.87 -0.78 -3.12
CA GLN A 59 -11.93 -0.07 -2.27
C GLN A 59 -11.39 -1.00 -1.18
N LEU A 60 -10.12 -0.86 -0.83
CA LEU A 60 -9.50 -1.58 0.28
C LEU A 60 -9.64 -0.84 1.62
N ILE A 61 -9.83 0.47 1.56
CA ILE A 61 -9.95 1.38 2.70
C ILE A 61 -11.18 2.26 2.47
N TRP A 62 -11.88 2.63 3.54
CA TRP A 62 -12.97 3.61 3.49
C TRP A 62 -12.60 4.86 4.30
N PRO A 63 -12.83 6.09 3.80
CA PRO A 63 -12.37 7.33 4.45
C PRO A 63 -12.88 7.56 5.88
N CYS A 64 -13.95 6.88 6.30
CA CYS A 64 -14.55 7.05 7.63
C CYS A 64 -13.88 6.24 8.75
N PHE A 65 -12.76 5.58 8.48
CA PHE A 65 -12.06 4.71 9.44
C PHE A 65 -11.04 5.46 10.32
N THR A 66 -11.36 6.65 10.83
CA THR A 66 -10.38 7.56 11.46
C THR A 66 -10.44 7.62 12.99
N ALA A 67 -11.22 6.78 13.66
CA ALA A 67 -11.36 6.84 15.12
C ALA A 67 -10.51 5.78 15.85
N TRP A 68 -9.98 6.15 17.02
CA TRP A 68 -9.18 5.27 17.88
C TRP A 68 -10.06 4.42 18.82
N GLY A 69 -9.55 3.27 19.25
CA GLY A 69 -10.22 2.41 20.24
C GLY A 69 -11.04 1.26 19.67
N LYS A 70 -11.40 0.31 20.55
CA LYS A 70 -12.09 -0.95 20.19
C LYS A 70 -13.48 -0.74 19.57
N ASP A 71 -14.18 0.31 19.98
CA ASP A 71 -15.51 0.62 19.44
C ASP A 71 -15.43 1.11 17.99
N SER A 72 -14.40 1.90 17.68
CA SER A 72 -14.09 2.34 16.31
C SER A 72 -13.72 1.17 15.42
N GLU A 73 -12.90 0.23 15.89
CA GLU A 73 -12.61 -1.01 15.16
C GLU A 73 -13.87 -1.85 14.89
N ARG A 74 -14.77 -1.94 15.87
CA ARG A 74 -16.06 -2.65 15.73
C ARG A 74 -16.93 -1.97 14.68
N MET A 75 -17.07 -0.65 14.74
CA MET A 75 -17.82 0.13 13.76
C MET A 75 -17.23 0.01 12.35
N ASN A 76 -15.90 0.05 12.22
CA ASN A 76 -15.23 -0.13 10.94
C ASN A 76 -15.54 -1.51 10.34
N LYS A 77 -15.42 -2.59 11.14
CA LYS A 77 -15.80 -3.94 10.68
C LYS A 77 -17.26 -4.04 10.26
N ALA A 78 -18.16 -3.40 11.01
CA ALA A 78 -19.58 -3.35 10.65
C ALA A 78 -19.81 -2.62 9.33
N LEU A 79 -19.15 -1.47 9.13
CA LEU A 79 -19.26 -0.68 7.91
C LEU A 79 -18.65 -1.40 6.70
N MET A 80 -17.50 -2.07 6.87
CA MET A 80 -16.89 -2.92 5.84
C MET A 80 -17.88 -3.97 5.33
N LYS A 81 -18.55 -4.67 6.26
CA LYS A 81 -19.57 -5.66 5.91
C LYS A 81 -20.79 -5.02 5.25
N PHE A 82 -21.25 -3.89 5.76
CA PHE A 82 -22.44 -3.18 5.30
C PHE A 82 -22.30 -2.61 3.86
N LEU A 83 -21.10 -2.14 3.52
CA LEU A 83 -20.76 -1.57 2.22
C LEU A 83 -20.15 -2.58 1.24
N ASN A 84 -19.98 -3.84 1.63
CA ASN A 84 -19.23 -4.85 0.89
C ASN A 84 -17.78 -4.46 0.59
N LEU A 85 -17.12 -3.68 1.45
CA LEU A 85 -15.78 -3.14 1.21
C LEU A 85 -14.80 -4.23 0.76
N GLY A 86 -14.12 -3.99 -0.36
CA GLY A 86 -13.08 -4.87 -0.89
C GLY A 86 -13.56 -6.23 -1.41
N GLU A 87 -14.86 -6.44 -1.59
CA GLU A 87 -15.46 -7.63 -2.20
C GLU A 87 -14.92 -7.96 -3.59
N ALA A 88 -14.71 -6.95 -4.41
CA ALA A 88 -14.23 -7.04 -5.79
C ALA A 88 -12.87 -6.34 -5.96
N ALA A 89 -12.21 -5.98 -4.86
CA ALA A 89 -10.85 -5.47 -4.92
C ALA A 89 -9.91 -6.52 -5.52
N PRO A 90 -8.86 -6.11 -6.26
CA PRO A 90 -8.01 -7.00 -7.04
C PRO A 90 -6.93 -7.66 -6.17
N LEU A 91 -7.17 -7.75 -4.85
CA LEU A 91 -6.27 -8.34 -3.87
C LEU A 91 -7.00 -9.43 -3.08
N ASN A 92 -6.24 -10.35 -2.51
CA ASN A 92 -6.73 -11.41 -1.64
C ASN A 92 -7.12 -10.89 -0.24
N THR A 93 -8.23 -10.15 -0.17
CA THR A 93 -8.81 -9.61 1.08
C THR A 93 -9.50 -10.71 1.91
N ALA A 94 -9.40 -10.68 3.25
CA ALA A 94 -10.09 -11.65 4.12
C ALA A 94 -11.52 -11.19 4.34
N ARG A 95 -12.37 -11.41 3.35
CA ARG A 95 -13.80 -11.25 3.56
C ARG A 95 -14.44 -12.50 4.16
N ASP A 96 -13.95 -13.69 3.78
CA ASP A 96 -14.59 -14.98 4.09
C ASP A 96 -13.77 -15.91 5.02
N GLY A 97 -12.99 -15.34 5.96
CA GLY A 97 -12.36 -16.12 7.03
C GLY A 97 -11.27 -17.12 6.60
N ARG A 98 -10.81 -17.09 5.33
CA ARG A 98 -9.72 -17.95 4.84
C ARG A 98 -8.48 -17.15 4.50
N LYS A 99 -7.49 -17.13 5.42
CA LYS A 99 -6.11 -16.63 5.23
C LYS A 99 -6.01 -15.50 4.18
N SER A 100 -6.30 -14.27 4.59
CA SER A 100 -5.76 -13.10 3.90
C SER A 100 -4.34 -12.83 4.33
N PHE A 101 -3.70 -11.95 3.60
CA PHE A 101 -2.53 -11.25 4.10
C PHE A 101 -2.95 -10.22 5.16
N SER A 102 -2.06 -9.94 6.10
CA SER A 102 -2.20 -8.84 7.06
C SER A 102 -1.15 -7.79 6.73
N LEU A 103 -1.60 -6.56 6.49
CA LEU A 103 -0.70 -5.41 6.29
C LEU A 103 0.01 -4.99 7.57
N VAL A 104 -0.48 -5.43 8.73
CA VAL A 104 0.02 -5.03 10.06
C VAL A 104 1.01 -6.05 10.62
N GLU A 105 0.86 -7.33 10.27
CA GLU A 105 1.64 -8.42 10.90
C GLU A 105 2.97 -8.72 10.19
N SER A 106 3.17 -8.26 8.95
CA SER A 106 4.41 -8.51 8.19
C SER A 106 4.86 -7.25 7.47
N THR A 107 6.05 -6.77 7.83
CA THR A 107 6.78 -5.70 7.13
C THR A 107 6.83 -5.96 5.63
N GLU A 108 7.15 -7.19 5.22
CA GLU A 108 7.32 -7.55 3.81
C GLU A 108 5.99 -7.52 3.05
N THR A 109 4.89 -7.85 3.74
CA THR A 109 3.54 -7.74 3.19
C THR A 109 3.12 -6.30 3.02
N TYR A 110 3.41 -5.44 4.00
CA TYR A 110 3.20 -4.00 3.88
C TYR A 110 4.00 -3.41 2.71
N ILE A 111 5.28 -3.77 2.59
CA ILE A 111 6.15 -3.33 1.50
C ILE A 111 5.63 -3.80 0.13
N ALA A 112 5.29 -5.08 0.00
CA ALA A 112 4.73 -5.61 -1.25
C ALA A 112 3.44 -4.89 -1.66
N TYR A 113 2.58 -4.57 -0.69
CA TYR A 113 1.36 -3.82 -0.92
C TYR A 113 1.62 -2.38 -1.37
N GLN A 114 2.55 -1.66 -0.72
CA GLN A 114 2.93 -0.29 -1.12
C GLN A 114 3.51 -0.26 -2.54
N ILE A 115 4.42 -1.19 -2.87
CA ILE A 115 4.99 -1.30 -4.21
C ILE A 115 3.92 -1.68 -5.24
N TRP A 116 3.01 -2.60 -4.90
CA TRP A 116 1.89 -2.95 -5.77
C TRP A 116 1.01 -1.73 -6.08
N GLN A 117 0.64 -0.93 -5.08
CA GLN A 117 -0.16 0.28 -5.30
C GLN A 117 0.51 1.23 -6.28
N MET A 118 1.81 1.46 -6.12
CA MET A 118 2.59 2.33 -7.01
C MET A 118 2.61 1.82 -8.44
N ILE A 119 2.93 0.55 -8.63
CA ILE A 119 2.97 -0.04 -9.98
C ILE A 119 1.57 -0.04 -10.60
N GLU A 120 0.53 -0.37 -9.84
CA GLU A 120 -0.85 -0.37 -10.32
C GLU A 120 -1.33 1.03 -10.72
N TYR A 121 -0.98 2.06 -9.94
CA TYR A 121 -1.28 3.46 -10.25
C TYR A 121 -0.70 3.84 -11.62
N PHE A 122 0.61 3.70 -11.81
CA PHE A 122 1.25 4.05 -13.09
C PHE A 122 0.83 3.13 -14.23
N ARG A 123 0.57 1.85 -13.97
CA ARG A 123 0.03 0.92 -14.98
C ARG A 123 -1.29 1.42 -15.55
N ARG A 124 -2.17 1.97 -14.71
CA ARG A 124 -3.47 2.49 -15.14
C ARG A 124 -3.31 3.80 -15.90
N GLU A 125 -2.47 4.72 -15.42
CA GLU A 125 -2.15 5.96 -16.15
C GLU A 125 -1.62 5.65 -17.56
N GLU A 126 -0.61 4.77 -17.66
CA GLU A 126 -0.01 4.38 -18.94
C GLU A 126 -0.97 3.63 -19.87
N GLN A 127 -1.99 2.95 -19.31
CA GLN A 127 -3.02 2.24 -20.08
C GLN A 127 -4.30 3.07 -20.32
N ASN A 128 -4.34 4.35 -19.90
CA ASN A 128 -5.52 5.21 -19.93
C ASN A 128 -6.77 4.56 -19.29
N ILE A 129 -6.56 3.76 -18.24
CA ILE A 129 -7.64 3.16 -17.47
C ILE A 129 -8.18 4.23 -16.53
N SER A 130 -9.45 4.61 -16.69
CA SER A 130 -10.07 5.67 -15.90
C SER A 130 -9.94 5.41 -14.40
N ASP A 131 -9.67 6.45 -13.60
CA ASP A 131 -9.73 6.37 -12.13
C ASP A 131 -11.11 5.99 -11.59
N PHE A 132 -12.15 6.22 -12.41
CA PHE A 132 -13.53 5.82 -12.13
C PHE A 132 -13.82 4.38 -12.56
N GLU A 133 -12.90 3.70 -13.25
CA GLU A 133 -13.07 2.29 -13.54
C GLU A 133 -12.96 1.50 -12.22
N PRO A 134 -13.97 0.68 -11.93
CA PRO A 134 -14.15 0.08 -10.62
C PRO A 134 -13.02 -0.82 -10.14
N SER A 135 -11.99 -1.16 -10.90
CA SER A 135 -11.17 -2.32 -10.57
C SER A 135 -10.21 -2.19 -9.37
N CYS A 136 -9.85 -1.01 -8.84
CA CYS A 136 -9.13 -0.92 -7.55
C CYS A 136 -9.08 0.47 -6.94
N SER A 137 -8.78 0.48 -5.64
CA SER A 137 -8.82 1.64 -4.77
C SER A 137 -7.95 2.83 -5.18
N LEU A 138 -8.54 4.02 -5.09
CA LEU A 138 -7.93 5.36 -5.12
C LEU A 138 -7.00 5.58 -3.91
N ILE A 139 -6.12 4.63 -3.61
CA ILE A 139 -5.07 4.85 -2.62
C ILE A 139 -3.90 5.35 -3.43
N LEU A 140 -3.70 6.66 -3.39
CA LEU A 140 -2.43 7.27 -3.74
C LEU A 140 -1.37 6.63 -2.82
N PRO A 141 -0.42 5.83 -3.36
CA PRO A 141 0.66 5.30 -2.53
C PRO A 141 1.34 6.40 -1.71
N ASP A 142 1.62 6.13 -0.45
CA ASP A 142 2.45 7.02 0.38
C ASP A 142 3.94 6.79 0.06
N LEU A 143 4.28 6.86 -1.23
CA LEU A 143 5.62 6.64 -1.74
C LEU A 143 6.17 7.94 -2.35
N PRO A 144 7.42 8.31 -2.02
CA PRO A 144 8.10 9.43 -2.66
C PRO A 144 8.08 9.28 -4.19
N GLY A 145 7.73 10.34 -4.91
CA GLY A 145 7.73 10.34 -6.37
C GLY A 145 6.41 9.91 -7.03
N ILE A 146 5.31 9.76 -6.28
CA ILE A 146 4.01 9.34 -6.84
C ILE A 146 3.50 10.17 -8.04
N ARG A 147 3.89 11.44 -8.16
CA ARG A 147 3.49 12.30 -9.28
C ARG A 147 4.38 12.17 -10.51
N ASP A 148 5.42 11.34 -10.45
CA ASP A 148 6.43 11.20 -11.50
C ASP A 148 7.04 9.80 -11.49
N VAL A 149 6.65 8.97 -12.47
CA VAL A 149 7.10 7.58 -12.59
C VAL A 149 8.63 7.47 -12.62
N HIS A 150 9.36 8.48 -13.11
CA HIS A 150 10.83 8.46 -13.15
C HIS A 150 11.46 8.62 -11.76
N LYS A 151 10.72 9.11 -10.76
CA LYS A 151 11.15 9.18 -9.36
C LYS A 151 10.88 7.90 -8.57
N THR A 152 10.35 6.86 -9.21
CA THR A 152 10.09 5.56 -8.56
C THR A 152 11.28 4.60 -8.65
N GLY A 153 12.30 4.92 -9.45
CA GLY A 153 13.44 4.04 -9.71
C GLY A 153 13.19 2.98 -10.79
N LEU A 154 12.06 3.02 -11.50
CA LEU A 154 11.83 2.23 -12.70
C LEU A 154 12.66 2.79 -13.88
N SER A 155 13.24 1.91 -14.69
CA SER A 155 13.88 2.31 -15.96
C SER A 155 12.85 2.52 -17.07
N ASP A 156 13.22 3.21 -18.15
CA ASP A 156 12.33 3.43 -19.31
C ASP A 156 11.77 2.12 -19.87
N ALA A 157 12.58 1.06 -19.94
CA ALA A 157 12.12 -0.26 -20.37
C ALA A 157 11.10 -0.88 -19.41
N GLN A 158 11.18 -0.58 -18.11
CA GLN A 158 10.20 -1.00 -17.11
C GLN A 158 8.92 -0.15 -17.18
N ILE A 159 9.04 1.15 -17.48
CA ILE A 159 7.90 2.05 -17.71
C ILE A 159 7.12 1.60 -18.96
N GLU A 160 7.79 1.33 -20.08
CA GLU A 160 7.15 0.76 -21.27
C GLU A 160 6.45 -0.57 -20.99
N LYS A 161 6.99 -1.36 -20.05
CA LYS A 161 6.37 -2.61 -19.64
C LYS A 161 5.03 -2.40 -18.93
N LEU A 162 4.82 -1.27 -18.25
CA LEU A 162 3.54 -0.95 -17.58
C LEU A 162 2.38 -0.89 -18.57
N LYS A 163 2.60 -0.42 -19.81
CA LYS A 163 1.58 -0.35 -20.87
C LYS A 163 0.98 -1.71 -21.25
N THR A 164 1.70 -2.81 -20.99
CA THR A 164 1.28 -4.18 -21.33
C THR A 164 1.17 -5.09 -20.13
N LEU A 165 1.47 -4.60 -18.92
CA LEU A 165 1.40 -5.39 -17.70
C LEU A 165 -0.06 -5.75 -17.42
N SER A 166 -0.32 -7.05 -17.27
CA SER A 166 -1.64 -7.52 -16.85
C SER A 166 -1.84 -7.29 -15.34
N PRO A 167 -3.09 -7.15 -14.86
CA PRO A 167 -3.40 -7.04 -13.43
C PRO A 167 -2.72 -8.13 -12.58
N LEU A 168 -2.41 -7.81 -11.33
CA LEU A 168 -1.73 -8.74 -10.43
C LEU A 168 -2.55 -10.03 -10.26
N SER A 169 -1.88 -11.17 -10.43
CA SER A 169 -2.42 -12.52 -10.28
C SER A 169 -1.35 -13.45 -9.74
N ARG A 170 -1.77 -14.64 -9.29
CA ARG A 170 -0.84 -15.69 -8.85
C ARG A 170 0.01 -16.26 -9.98
N GLN A 171 -0.39 -16.03 -11.22
CA GLN A 171 0.32 -16.48 -12.42
C GLN A 171 1.43 -15.49 -12.81
N ASN A 172 1.19 -14.18 -12.66
CA ASN A 172 2.14 -13.13 -13.07
C ASN A 172 2.83 -12.38 -11.91
N PHE A 173 2.63 -12.77 -10.64
CA PHE A 173 3.25 -12.07 -9.50
C PHE A 173 4.79 -11.94 -9.58
N LEU A 174 5.46 -12.84 -10.31
CA LEU A 174 6.91 -12.77 -10.55
C LEU A 174 7.29 -11.56 -11.42
N GLU A 175 6.47 -11.24 -12.41
CA GLU A 175 6.65 -10.09 -13.29
C GLU A 175 6.44 -8.79 -12.50
N TRP A 176 5.41 -8.76 -11.66
CA TRP A 176 5.17 -7.68 -10.70
C TRP A 176 6.33 -7.48 -9.74
N TRP A 177 6.87 -8.55 -9.15
CA TRP A 177 8.05 -8.45 -8.29
C TRP A 177 9.28 -7.95 -9.05
N LYS A 178 9.47 -8.36 -10.31
CA LYS A 178 10.62 -7.90 -11.12
C LYS A 178 10.60 -6.39 -11.34
N LEU A 179 9.42 -5.80 -11.53
CA LEU A 179 9.24 -4.34 -11.57
C LEU A 179 9.43 -3.73 -10.17
N GLY A 180 8.79 -4.35 -9.18
CA GLY A 180 8.82 -3.88 -7.80
C GLY A 180 10.18 -3.92 -7.12
N GLU A 181 11.08 -4.80 -7.53
CA GLU A 181 12.43 -4.90 -6.98
C GLU A 181 13.26 -3.64 -7.25
N SER A 182 13.13 -3.02 -8.44
CA SER A 182 13.78 -1.74 -8.74
C SER A 182 13.28 -0.65 -7.81
N ALA A 183 11.96 -0.53 -7.67
CA ALA A 183 11.33 0.45 -6.79
C ALA A 183 11.69 0.23 -5.32
N PHE A 184 11.73 -1.02 -4.88
CA PHE A 184 12.17 -1.40 -3.55
C PHE A 184 13.61 -0.94 -3.26
N VAL A 185 14.55 -1.25 -4.15
CA VAL A 185 15.96 -0.87 -3.97
C VAL A 185 16.15 0.65 -4.06
N HIS A 186 15.37 1.33 -4.91
CA HIS A 186 15.39 2.79 -4.98
C HIS A 186 14.93 3.42 -3.66
N HIS A 187 13.83 2.93 -3.09
CA HIS A 187 13.24 3.48 -1.87
C HIS A 187 14.04 3.16 -0.60
N TYR A 188 14.46 1.90 -0.42
CA TYR A 188 15.18 1.45 0.78
C TYR A 188 16.71 1.57 0.67
N GLY A 189 17.22 1.92 -0.52
CA GLY A 189 18.64 2.06 -0.79
C GLY A 189 19.38 0.74 -1.04
N LYS A 190 20.66 0.86 -1.41
CA LYS A 190 21.52 -0.30 -1.74
C LYS A 190 21.79 -1.20 -0.54
N ASP A 191 21.74 -0.65 0.68
CA ASP A 191 22.00 -1.33 1.94
C ASP A 191 20.69 -1.55 2.74
N PHE A 192 19.59 -1.82 2.02
CA PHE A 192 18.25 -1.93 2.59
C PHE A 192 18.15 -2.85 3.82
N GLU A 193 18.97 -3.90 3.93
CA GLU A 193 18.98 -4.81 5.09
C GLU A 193 19.32 -4.11 6.42
N ASN A 194 19.94 -2.94 6.38
CA ASN A 194 20.23 -2.13 7.56
C ASN A 194 19.08 -1.18 7.93
N HIS A 195 18.01 -1.12 7.12
CA HIS A 195 16.83 -0.32 7.44
C HIS A 195 16.16 -0.84 8.70
N LYS A 196 15.61 0.07 9.52
CA LYS A 196 15.01 -0.24 10.83
C LYS A 196 13.95 -1.35 10.74
N ASP A 197 13.21 -1.39 9.64
CA ASP A 197 12.11 -2.33 9.41
C ASP A 197 12.60 -3.78 9.24
N PHE A 198 13.89 -3.99 8.92
CA PHE A 198 14.52 -5.31 8.77
C PHE A 198 15.45 -5.67 9.92
N SER A 199 15.52 -4.85 10.98
CA SER A 199 16.35 -5.10 12.15
C SER A 199 16.12 -6.49 12.77
N GLY A 200 14.90 -7.02 12.70
CA GLY A 200 14.54 -8.35 13.15
C GLY A 200 15.35 -9.48 12.50
N TYR A 201 15.75 -9.33 11.23
CA TYR A 201 16.53 -10.35 10.53
C TYR A 201 17.91 -10.56 11.16
N TRP A 202 18.59 -9.50 11.58
CA TRP A 202 19.93 -9.59 12.19
C TRP A 202 19.95 -10.37 13.51
N ASN A 203 18.80 -10.46 14.17
CA ASN A 203 18.66 -11.19 15.42
C ASN A 203 18.34 -12.68 15.25
N GLY A 204 17.95 -13.10 14.03
CA GLY A 204 17.55 -14.47 13.74
C GLY A 204 18.67 -15.50 13.92
N ASP A 205 18.35 -16.62 14.55
CA ASP A 205 19.29 -17.73 14.76
C ASP A 205 19.80 -18.34 13.44
N ALA A 206 19.02 -18.22 12.36
CA ALA A 206 19.39 -18.70 11.02
C ALA A 206 20.66 -18.03 10.45
N TYR A 207 21.08 -16.88 11.00
CA TYR A 207 22.23 -16.12 10.54
C TYR A 207 23.38 -16.10 11.55
N LYS A 208 23.27 -16.93 12.61
CA LYS A 208 24.24 -16.99 13.69
C LYS A 208 24.81 -18.41 13.81
N GLU A 209 26.11 -18.51 14.07
CA GLU A 209 26.82 -19.75 14.35
C GLU A 209 27.50 -19.67 15.72
N ASN A 210 27.75 -20.83 16.32
CA ASN A 210 28.49 -20.89 17.58
C ASN A 210 29.95 -20.48 17.35
N VAL A 211 30.51 -19.72 18.29
CA VAL A 211 31.92 -19.36 18.27
C VAL A 211 32.75 -20.60 18.68
N PRO A 212 33.68 -21.07 17.85
CA PRO A 212 34.55 -22.20 18.20
C PRO A 212 35.28 -21.92 19.52
N GLY A 213 35.21 -22.86 20.47
CA GLY A 213 35.86 -22.74 21.77
C GLY A 213 35.18 -21.82 22.80
N LYS A 214 34.01 -21.24 22.49
CA LYS A 214 33.24 -20.42 23.44
C LYS A 214 31.77 -20.86 23.51
N PRO A 215 31.44 -21.86 24.34
CA PRO A 215 30.08 -22.35 24.52
C PRO A 215 29.12 -21.21 24.90
N GLY A 216 27.95 -21.15 24.27
CA GLY A 216 26.93 -20.13 24.53
C GLY A 216 27.15 -18.80 23.80
N GLN A 217 28.32 -18.56 23.19
CA GLN A 217 28.55 -17.36 22.37
C GLN A 217 28.24 -17.64 20.91
N LYS A 218 27.35 -16.82 20.32
CA LYS A 218 27.02 -16.86 18.89
C LYS A 218 27.62 -15.66 18.17
N ARG A 219 28.09 -15.85 16.94
CA ARG A 219 28.51 -14.80 16.01
C ARG A 219 27.72 -14.89 14.71
N LEU A 220 27.69 -13.82 13.92
CA LEU A 220 27.10 -13.88 12.58
C LEU A 220 27.92 -14.84 11.69
N VAL A 221 27.24 -15.61 10.83
CA VAL A 221 27.90 -16.40 9.78
C VAL A 221 28.58 -15.47 8.78
N GLN A 222 29.66 -15.93 8.14
CA GLN A 222 30.49 -15.11 7.24
C GLN A 222 29.69 -14.43 6.10
N ASN A 223 28.63 -15.08 5.63
CA ASN A 223 27.75 -14.58 4.56
C ASN A 223 26.38 -14.08 5.06
N ALA A 224 26.23 -13.78 6.36
CA ALA A 224 24.96 -13.41 6.99
C ALA A 224 24.26 -12.27 6.24
N ARG A 225 25.00 -11.24 5.86
CA ARG A 225 24.49 -10.09 5.10
C ARG A 225 23.83 -10.52 3.77
N ALA A 226 24.49 -11.38 3.00
CA ALA A 226 23.95 -11.87 1.74
C ALA A 226 22.71 -12.76 1.95
N LEU A 227 22.71 -13.58 3.00
CA LEU A 227 21.57 -14.42 3.36
C LEU A 227 20.35 -13.59 3.78
N ILE A 228 20.54 -12.57 4.63
CA ILE A 228 19.49 -11.65 5.06
C ILE A 228 18.88 -10.92 3.85
N ARG A 229 19.72 -10.34 2.98
CA ARG A 229 19.26 -9.66 1.75
C ARG A 229 18.43 -10.58 0.87
N ARG A 230 18.88 -11.83 0.69
CA ARG A 230 18.15 -12.85 -0.08
C ARG A 230 16.80 -13.15 0.56
N ASP A 231 16.76 -13.33 1.87
CA ASP A 231 15.55 -13.75 2.58
C ASP A 231 14.52 -12.62 2.66
N ILE A 232 14.93 -11.36 2.85
CA ILE A 232 14.06 -10.17 2.73
C ILE A 232 13.38 -10.15 1.36
N LYS A 233 14.18 -10.17 0.28
CA LYS A 233 13.65 -10.17 -1.10
C LYS A 233 12.74 -11.36 -1.36
N LYS A 234 13.10 -12.54 -0.86
CA LYS A 234 12.28 -13.77 -0.98
C LYS A 234 10.93 -13.61 -0.28
N GLN A 235 10.90 -13.01 0.92
CA GLN A 235 9.66 -12.79 1.65
C GLN A 235 8.77 -11.73 1.00
N ILE A 236 9.33 -10.62 0.51
CA ILE A 236 8.56 -9.60 -0.24
C ILE A 236 7.99 -10.21 -1.54
N LYS A 237 8.80 -10.98 -2.28
CA LYS A 237 8.34 -11.71 -3.46
C LYS A 237 7.21 -12.70 -3.13
N GLN A 238 7.31 -13.40 -2.01
CA GLN A 238 6.26 -14.30 -1.54
C GLN A 238 5.00 -13.52 -1.12
N ALA A 239 5.16 -12.33 -0.55
CA ALA A 239 4.08 -11.44 -0.20
C ALA A 239 3.31 -10.96 -1.45
N PHE A 240 3.99 -10.63 -2.56
CA PHE A 240 3.32 -10.37 -3.85
C PHE A 240 2.38 -11.49 -4.26
N ARG A 241 2.79 -12.75 -4.10
CA ARG A 241 1.92 -13.91 -4.35
C ARG A 241 0.77 -14.02 -3.35
N SER A 242 0.99 -13.62 -2.10
CA SER A 242 0.00 -13.69 -1.02
C SER A 242 -1.11 -12.66 -1.19
N ILE A 243 -0.74 -11.42 -1.59
CA ILE A 243 -1.68 -10.34 -1.87
C ILE A 243 -2.42 -10.55 -3.19
N ALA A 244 -1.81 -11.26 -4.15
CA ALA A 244 -2.47 -11.58 -5.42
C ALA A 244 -3.77 -12.40 -5.22
N PRO A 245 -4.83 -12.08 -5.98
CA PRO A 245 -6.13 -12.70 -5.83
C PRO A 245 -6.05 -14.20 -6.17
N LYS A 246 -6.85 -15.02 -5.47
CA LYS A 246 -6.86 -16.49 -5.63
C LYS A 246 -7.48 -16.94 -6.95
N SER A 247 -8.49 -16.22 -7.39
CA SER A 247 -9.14 -16.35 -8.68
C SER A 247 -8.91 -15.06 -9.46
N PRO A 248 -8.89 -15.09 -10.80
CA PRO A 248 -8.86 -13.87 -11.58
C PRO A 248 -10.01 -12.96 -11.12
N PRO A 249 -9.77 -11.66 -10.90
CA PRO A 249 -10.87 -10.74 -10.67
C PRO A 249 -11.82 -10.84 -11.86
N VAL A 250 -13.12 -10.92 -11.58
CA VAL A 250 -14.14 -10.85 -12.63
C VAL A 250 -14.18 -9.39 -13.06
N CYS A 251 -13.35 -9.05 -14.05
CA CYS A 251 -13.42 -7.79 -14.77
C CYS A 251 -14.27 -7.99 -16.03
#